data_AF-A0A1Q8QDY3-F1
#
_entry.id   AF-A0A1Q8QDY3-F1
#
_cell.length_a   1.000
_cell.length_b   1.000
_cell.length_c   1.000
_cell.angle_alpha   90.00
_cell.angle_beta   90.00
_cell.angle_gamma   90.00
#
_symmetry.space_group_name_H-M   'P 1'
#
loop_
_entity.id
_entity.type
_entity.pdbx_description
1 polymer ?
#
loop_
_entity_poly.entity_id
_entity_poly.type
_entity_poly.pdbx_seq_one_letter_code
_entity_poly.pdbx_strand_id
1 'polypeptide(L)'
;MNIRLPAIALAALLVFAAQAGAASTKDNVVKFYQDYLTLVSASDYVTLSRDDPEAFDAKFDAIAKNAGFEDSAAALTAAESLAGDSDVAALKQAVTDKILQQYKPFRE
;
A
#
# COMPACT_ATOMS: atom_id res chain seq x y z
N MET A 1 12.89 20.31 -50.57
CA MET A 1 12.18 19.11 -50.07
C MET A 1 12.93 18.64 -48.83
N ASN A 2 12.47 19.01 -47.63
CA ASN A 2 11.45 18.26 -46.85
C ASN A 2 12.08 16.92 -46.41
N ILE A 3 12.28 16.56 -45.13
CA ILE A 3 11.56 16.90 -43.89
C ILE A 3 12.53 16.65 -42.70
N ARG A 4 12.52 17.54 -41.71
CA ARG A 4 13.20 17.38 -40.41
C ARG A 4 12.48 16.32 -39.58
N LEU A 5 13.08 15.15 -39.34
CA LEU A 5 12.46 14.04 -38.60
C LEU A 5 13.40 13.38 -37.56
N PRO A 6 13.84 14.09 -36.51
CA PRO A 6 14.19 13.40 -35.27
C PRO A 6 13.46 13.94 -34.03
N ALA A 7 12.45 14.81 -34.20
CA ALA A 7 11.74 15.41 -33.06
C ALA A 7 10.58 14.54 -32.51
N ILE A 8 10.08 13.58 -33.28
CA ILE A 8 8.87 12.82 -32.89
C ILE A 8 9.21 11.64 -31.95
N ALA A 9 10.43 11.09 -32.03
CA ALA A 9 10.84 9.97 -31.17
C ALA A 9 11.05 10.39 -29.70
N LEU A 10 11.44 11.65 -29.45
CA LEU A 10 11.69 12.13 -28.09
C LEU A 10 10.40 12.48 -27.33
N ALA A 11 9.31 12.81 -28.04
CA ALA A 11 8.02 13.06 -27.43
C ALA A 11 7.34 11.78 -26.93
N ALA A 12 7.59 10.63 -27.58
CA ALA A 12 7.03 9.34 -27.17
C ALA A 12 7.64 8.80 -25.86
N LEU A 13 8.90 9.12 -25.57
CA LEU A 13 9.55 8.73 -24.30
C LEU A 13 9.04 9.51 -23.09
N LEU A 14 8.47 10.71 -23.30
CA LEU A 14 7.86 11.51 -22.23
C LEU A 14 6.43 11.08 -21.88
N VAL A 15 5.74 10.33 -22.76
CA VAL A 15 4.40 9.81 -22.46
C VAL A 15 4.44 8.65 -21.45
N PHE A 16 5.55 7.91 -21.38
CA PHE A 16 5.72 6.85 -20.36
C PHE A 16 6.12 7.38 -18.98
N ALA A 17 6.58 8.63 -18.86
CA ALA A 17 6.80 9.27 -17.57
C ALA A 17 5.50 9.81 -16.94
N ALA A 18 4.38 9.77 -17.67
CA ALA A 18 3.07 10.22 -17.21
C ALA A 18 2.25 9.11 -16.54
N GLN A 19 2.78 7.89 -16.39
CA GLN A 19 2.35 7.02 -15.31
C GLN A 19 3.14 7.40 -14.06
N ALA A 20 3.00 8.66 -13.65
CA ALA A 20 3.18 9.01 -12.26
C ALA A 20 2.29 8.03 -11.50
N GLY A 21 2.91 7.05 -10.83
CA GLY A 21 2.22 6.24 -9.83
C GLY A 21 1.38 7.21 -9.03
N ALA A 22 0.06 6.98 -9.01
CA ALA A 22 -0.93 7.94 -8.54
C ALA A 22 -0.35 8.65 -7.32
N ALA A 23 -0.10 9.96 -7.43
CA ALA A 23 0.66 10.70 -6.42
C ALA A 23 0.15 10.27 -5.05
N SER A 24 1.02 9.68 -4.24
CA SER A 24 0.62 9.02 -2.99
C SER A 24 -0.08 10.04 -2.08
N THR A 25 -1.40 10.11 -2.19
CA THR A 25 -2.19 11.08 -1.44
C THR A 25 -2.36 10.56 -0.02
N LYS A 26 -2.62 11.48 0.91
CA LYS A 26 -3.05 11.11 2.26
C LYS A 26 -4.25 10.17 2.21
N ASP A 27 -5.21 10.41 1.32
CA ASP A 27 -6.41 9.57 1.17
C ASP A 27 -6.07 8.13 0.81
N ASN A 28 -5.10 7.91 -0.09
CA ASN A 28 -4.66 6.57 -0.47
C ASN A 28 -4.03 5.85 0.74
N VAL A 29 -3.17 6.53 1.50
CA VAL A 29 -2.52 5.95 2.70
C VAL A 29 -3.55 5.65 3.80
N VAL A 30 -4.51 6.56 4.02
CA VAL A 30 -5.61 6.36 4.97
C VAL A 30 -6.44 5.14 4.57
N LYS A 31 -6.82 5.04 3.29
CA LYS A 31 -7.58 3.90 2.77
C LYS A 31 -6.81 2.59 2.94
N PHE A 32 -5.52 2.58 2.62
CA PHE A 32 -4.64 1.42 2.82
C PHE A 32 -4.66 0.94 4.27
N TYR A 33 -4.50 1.83 5.25
CA TYR A 33 -4.52 1.43 6.66
C TYR A 33 -5.91 1.03 7.17
N GLN A 34 -6.99 1.61 6.65
CA GLN A 34 -8.35 1.19 7.00
C GLN A 34 -8.66 -0.23 6.51
N ASP A 35 -8.29 -0.53 5.26
CA ASP A 35 -8.44 -1.85 4.68
C ASP A 35 -7.50 -2.86 5.39
N TYR A 36 -6.27 -2.45 5.73
CA TYR A 36 -5.35 -3.28 6.52
C TYR A 36 -5.90 -3.57 7.91
N LEU A 37 -6.49 -2.58 8.59
CA LEU A 37 -7.15 -2.77 9.88
C LEU A 37 -8.27 -3.82 9.79
N THR A 38 -9.01 -3.82 8.69
CA THR A 38 -10.06 -4.82 8.42
C THR A 38 -9.46 -6.22 8.28
N LEU A 39 -8.37 -6.37 7.53
CA LEU A 39 -7.67 -7.64 7.36
C LEU A 39 -7.17 -8.21 8.69
N VAL A 40 -6.51 -7.40 9.52
CA VAL A 40 -6.01 -7.86 10.84
C VAL A 40 -7.12 -8.01 11.88
N SER A 41 -8.30 -7.44 11.62
CA SER A 41 -9.48 -7.64 12.45
C SER A 41 -10.22 -8.94 12.17
N ALA A 42 -9.91 -9.60 11.05
CA ALA A 42 -10.48 -10.89 10.72
C ALA A 42 -10.08 -11.95 11.75
N SER A 43 -11.00 -12.86 12.08
CA SER A 43 -10.78 -13.89 13.10
C SER A 43 -9.72 -14.92 12.71
N ASP A 44 -9.53 -15.11 11.41
CA ASP A 44 -8.55 -16.02 10.81
C ASP A 44 -7.20 -15.35 10.57
N TYR A 45 -7.01 -14.07 10.92
CA TYR A 45 -5.78 -13.33 10.64
C TYR A 45 -4.52 -14.04 11.16
N VAL A 46 -4.52 -14.57 12.39
CA VAL A 46 -3.33 -15.24 12.94
C VAL A 46 -3.02 -16.53 12.18
N THR A 47 -4.04 -17.34 11.91
CA THR A 47 -3.88 -18.57 11.13
C THR A 47 -3.40 -18.25 9.71
N LEU A 48 -4.00 -17.26 9.05
CA LEU A 48 -3.60 -16.80 7.74
C LEU A 48 -2.14 -16.30 7.72
N SER A 49 -1.77 -15.37 8.60
CA SER A 49 -0.42 -14.78 8.60
C SER A 49 0.68 -15.73 9.09
N ARG A 50 0.35 -16.75 9.88
CA ARG A 50 1.31 -17.74 10.38
C ARG A 50 1.42 -18.96 9.49
N ASP A 51 0.30 -19.52 9.07
CA ASP A 51 0.23 -20.83 8.41
C ASP A 51 0.21 -20.70 6.87
N ASP A 52 -0.21 -19.54 6.33
CA ASP A 52 -0.19 -19.23 4.89
C ASP A 52 0.27 -17.79 4.60
N PRO A 53 1.56 -17.49 4.84
CA PRO A 53 2.10 -16.14 4.67
C PRO A 53 2.00 -15.65 3.21
N GLU A 54 2.04 -16.52 2.22
CA GLU A 54 1.88 -16.14 0.81
C GLU A 54 0.45 -15.64 0.52
N ALA A 55 -0.58 -16.30 1.08
CA ALA A 55 -1.96 -15.83 0.96
C ALA A 55 -2.20 -14.54 1.76
N PHE A 56 -1.52 -14.36 2.90
CA PHE A 56 -1.51 -13.09 3.62
C PHE A 56 -0.91 -11.96 2.76
N ASP A 57 0.29 -12.16 2.21
CA ASP A 57 0.97 -11.18 1.38
C ASP A 57 0.14 -10.80 0.16
N ALA A 58 -0.47 -11.79 -0.53
CA ALA A 58 -1.36 -11.54 -1.65
C ALA A 58 -2.58 -10.67 -1.28
N LYS A 59 -3.17 -10.88 -0.09
CA LYS A 59 -4.27 -10.04 0.42
C LYS A 59 -3.79 -8.65 0.79
N PHE A 60 -2.59 -8.54 1.37
CA PHE A 60 -2.01 -7.26 1.76
C PHE A 60 -1.64 -6.40 0.54
N ASP A 61 -1.07 -7.01 -0.49
CA ASP A 61 -0.84 -6.37 -1.79
C ASP A 61 -2.13 -5.98 -2.50
N ALA A 62 -3.17 -6.81 -2.41
CA ALA A 62 -4.49 -6.46 -2.96
C ALA A 62 -5.07 -5.21 -2.29
N ILE A 63 -4.88 -5.05 -0.97
CA ILE A 63 -5.28 -3.85 -0.23
C ILE A 63 -4.53 -2.62 -0.75
N ALA A 64 -3.22 -2.72 -0.93
CA ALA A 64 -2.41 -1.64 -1.47
C ALA A 64 -2.86 -1.24 -2.88
N LYS A 65 -3.10 -2.22 -3.75
CA LYS A 65 -3.64 -2.00 -5.11
C LYS A 65 -5.02 -1.34 -5.09
N ASN A 66 -5.90 -1.77 -4.20
CA ASN A 66 -7.23 -1.17 -4.02
C ASN A 66 -7.16 0.28 -3.51
N ALA A 67 -6.10 0.63 -2.79
CA ALA A 67 -5.79 1.98 -2.34
C ALA A 67 -5.06 2.83 -3.40
N GLY A 68 -4.70 2.24 -4.55
CA GLY A 68 -4.06 2.93 -5.67
C GLY A 68 -2.53 2.85 -5.70
N PHE A 69 -1.93 1.97 -4.91
CA PHE A 69 -0.48 1.69 -4.92
C PHE A 69 -0.15 0.50 -5.83
N GLU A 70 1.13 0.37 -6.19
CA GLU A 70 1.62 -0.77 -6.98
C GLU A 70 1.59 -2.08 -6.18
N ASP A 71 2.05 -2.01 -4.93
CA ASP A 71 2.12 -3.09 -3.96
C ASP A 71 2.13 -2.54 -2.53
N SER A 72 2.14 -3.44 -1.54
CA SER A 72 2.20 -3.07 -0.13
C SER A 72 3.49 -2.33 0.25
N ALA A 73 4.62 -2.61 -0.40
CA ALA A 73 5.89 -1.93 -0.14
C ALA A 73 5.83 -0.45 -0.55
N ALA A 74 5.22 -0.14 -1.70
CA ALA A 74 4.98 1.22 -2.16
C ALA A 74 4.03 1.97 -1.22
N ALA A 75 2.98 1.29 -0.73
CA ALA A 75 2.04 1.86 0.24
C ALA A 75 2.72 2.19 1.58
N LEU A 76 3.57 1.29 2.10
CA LEU A 76 4.34 1.51 3.32
C LEU A 76 5.36 2.64 3.17
N THR A 77 6.09 2.67 2.05
CA THR A 77 7.04 3.76 1.75
C THR A 77 6.33 5.11 1.67
N ALA A 78 5.15 5.17 1.04
CA ALA A 78 4.33 6.37 1.00
C ALA A 78 3.86 6.80 2.40
N ALA A 79 3.45 5.83 3.23
CA ALA A 79 3.04 6.09 4.60
C ALA A 79 4.15 6.69 5.46
N GLU A 80 5.41 6.33 5.25
CA GLU A 80 6.55 6.91 5.96
C GLU A 80 6.69 8.42 5.70
N SER A 81 6.41 8.86 4.48
CA SER A 81 6.42 10.29 4.13
C SER A 81 5.29 11.07 4.81
N LEU A 82 4.27 10.38 5.31
CA LEU A 82 3.13 10.93 6.06
C LEU A 82 3.15 10.51 7.54
N ALA A 83 4.28 10.03 8.08
CA ALA A 83 4.37 9.57 9.47
C ALA A 83 4.08 10.67 10.51
N GLY A 84 4.24 11.94 10.14
CA GLY A 84 3.88 13.10 10.97
C GLY A 84 2.40 13.48 10.94
N ASP A 85 1.59 12.85 10.07
CA ASP A 85 0.15 13.08 10.01
C ASP A 85 -0.56 12.32 11.13
N SER A 86 -1.39 13.04 11.90
CA SER A 86 -2.07 12.47 13.07
C SER A 86 -3.03 11.34 12.72
N ASP A 87 -3.69 11.39 11.57
CA ASP A 87 -4.70 10.40 11.19
C ASP A 87 -4.02 9.10 10.75
N VAL A 88 -2.97 9.23 9.93
CA VAL A 88 -2.14 8.10 9.52
C VAL A 88 -1.46 7.45 10.72
N ALA A 89 -0.92 8.24 11.65
CA ALA A 89 -0.29 7.73 12.87
C ALA A 89 -1.30 6.98 13.76
N ALA A 90 -2.50 7.54 13.95
CA ALA A 90 -3.55 6.89 14.73
C ALA A 90 -4.01 5.56 14.11
N LEU A 91 -4.15 5.51 12.78
CA LEU A 91 -4.50 4.28 12.07
C LEU A 91 -3.39 3.23 12.17
N LYS A 92 -2.12 3.61 11.99
CA LYS A 92 -0.98 2.71 12.16
C LYS A 92 -0.92 2.13 13.57
N GLN A 93 -1.21 2.95 14.59
CA GLN A 93 -1.30 2.49 15.97
C GLN A 93 -2.46 1.50 16.14
N ALA A 94 -3.65 1.82 15.63
CA ALA A 94 -4.82 0.93 15.72
C ALA A 94 -4.59 -0.44 15.08
N VAL A 95 -3.95 -0.48 13.90
CA VAL A 95 -3.53 -1.73 13.24
C VAL A 95 -2.57 -2.51 14.15
N THR A 96 -1.54 -1.84 14.67
CA THR A 96 -0.54 -2.48 15.54
C THR A 96 -1.19 -3.06 16.79
N ASP A 97 -2.04 -2.29 17.47
CA ASP A 97 -2.76 -2.73 18.66
C ASP A 97 -3.65 -3.92 18.35
N LYS A 98 -4.32 -3.92 17.19
CA LYS A 98 -5.17 -5.03 16.77
C LYS A 98 -4.37 -6.29 16.50
N ILE A 99 -3.25 -6.20 15.78
CA ILE A 99 -2.33 -7.33 15.57
C ILE A 99 -1.88 -7.89 16.92
N LEU A 100 -1.42 -7.03 17.83
CA LEU A 100 -0.98 -7.44 19.16
C LEU A 100 -2.11 -8.17 19.91
N GLN A 101 -3.34 -7.67 19.87
CA GLN A 101 -4.50 -8.32 20.49
C GLN A 101 -4.78 -9.70 19.90
N GLN A 102 -4.74 -9.84 18.58
CA GLN A 102 -4.98 -11.12 17.88
C GLN A 102 -3.93 -12.17 18.27
N TYR A 103 -2.67 -11.75 18.45
CA TYR A 103 -1.58 -12.64 18.83
C TYR A 103 -1.48 -12.93 20.34
N LYS A 104 -2.20 -12.22 21.22
CA LYS A 104 -2.16 -12.45 22.68
C LYS A 104 -2.39 -13.92 23.07
N PRO A 105 -3.37 -14.66 22.50
CA PRO A 105 -3.62 -16.05 22.87
C PRO A 105 -2.48 -17.01 22.49
N PHE A 106 -1.55 -16.59 21.64
CA PHE A 106 -0.48 -17.42 21.09
C PHE A 106 0.91 -17.08 21.66
N ARG A 107 0.99 -16.12 22.60
CA ARG A 107 2.23 -15.82 23.33
C ARG A 107 2.31 -16.75 24.54
N GLU A 108 3.00 -17.87 24.35
CA GLU A 108 3.48 -18.73 25.44
C GLU A 108 4.70 -18.13 26.14
#